data_AF-A0A5C6CSN1-F1
#
_entry.id   AF-A0A5C6CSN1-F1
#
_cell.length_a   1.000
_cell.length_b   1.000
_cell.length_c   1.000
_cell.angle_alpha   90.00
_cell.angle_beta   90.00
_cell.angle_gamma   90.00
#
_symmetry.space_group_name_H-M   'P 1'
#
loop_
_entity.id
_entity.type
_entity.pdbx_description
1 polymer ?
#
loop_
_entity_poly.entity_id
_entity_poly.type
_entity_poly.pdbx_seq_one_letter_code
_entity_poly.pdbx_strand_id
1 'polypeptide(L)'
;MNCRQLILCVCIATGVMAASRFDSVVSGRDTSVSIHSSPSSAQVKVSNEKGETVATGITPAKVSLKRGNGFFKKAPRYTATIQKPGYEAATVAIVPKVNPWVLGNVTLGGVPGVAADSATGAMWRYSPDDINQSLTPYNNELYSKTDQSQLEQTAYVSD
;
A
#
# COMPACT_ATOMS: atom_id res chain seq x y z
N MET A 1 58.49 -31.68 23.67
CA MET A 1 57.66 -30.50 23.35
C MET A 1 57.97 -30.16 21.91
N ASN A 2 57.16 -30.72 21.00
CA ASN A 2 57.60 -30.98 19.62
C ASN A 2 56.90 -29.99 18.68
N CYS A 3 57.70 -29.10 18.11
CA CYS A 3 57.36 -28.10 17.12
C CYS A 3 57.12 -28.76 15.75
N ARG A 4 55.86 -28.94 15.35
CA ARG A 4 55.45 -29.38 13.99
C ARG A 4 53.98 -29.05 13.74
N GLN A 5 53.69 -27.91 13.12
CA GLN A 5 52.53 -27.72 12.23
C GLN A 5 52.95 -26.72 11.14
N LEU A 6 53.48 -27.17 9.99
CA LEU A 6 52.76 -27.64 8.80
C LEU A 6 51.73 -26.63 8.26
N ILE A 7 52.18 -25.96 7.20
CA ILE A 7 51.50 -25.14 6.20
C ILE A 7 50.10 -25.68 5.87
N LEU A 8 49.07 -24.83 5.92
CA LEU A 8 47.83 -25.07 5.21
C LEU A 8 47.26 -23.76 4.65
N CYS A 9 47.01 -23.80 3.34
CA CYS A 9 46.41 -22.79 2.48
C CYS A 9 45.18 -22.12 3.10
N VAL A 10 45.13 -20.79 3.09
CA VAL A 10 43.86 -20.09 2.86
C VAL A 10 44.13 -18.97 1.86
N CYS A 11 43.83 -19.27 0.60
CA CYS A 11 43.56 -18.30 -0.44
C CYS A 11 42.34 -17.48 0.01
N ILE A 12 42.52 -16.34 0.66
CA ILE A 12 41.42 -15.38 0.81
C ILE A 12 41.43 -14.54 -0.45
N ALA A 13 40.72 -15.06 -1.44
CA ALA A 13 40.28 -14.32 -2.61
C ALA A 13 39.79 -12.94 -2.18
N THR A 14 40.40 -11.89 -2.73
CA THR A 14 39.88 -10.53 -2.74
C THR A 14 38.59 -10.51 -3.56
N GLY A 15 37.52 -11.02 -2.96
CA GLY A 15 36.16 -10.87 -3.45
C GLY A 15 35.73 -9.43 -3.24
N VAL A 16 35.78 -8.63 -4.31
CA VAL A 16 35.05 -7.36 -4.41
C VAL A 16 33.58 -7.68 -4.21
N MET A 17 33.09 -7.58 -2.97
CA MET A 17 31.68 -7.35 -2.74
C MET A 17 31.48 -5.84 -2.79
N ALA A 18 31.05 -5.39 -3.96
CA ALA A 18 30.32 -4.15 -4.09
C ALA A 18 29.29 -4.13 -2.97
N ALA A 19 29.46 -3.21 -2.02
CA ALA A 19 28.39 -2.87 -1.10
C ALA A 19 27.29 -2.24 -1.95
N SER A 20 26.40 -3.07 -2.49
CA SER A 20 25.03 -2.66 -2.73
C SER A 20 24.52 -2.20 -1.37
N ARG A 21 24.62 -0.89 -1.15
CA ARG A 21 23.92 -0.24 -0.05
C ARG A 21 22.46 -0.51 -0.33
N PHE A 22 21.89 -1.51 0.32
CA PHE A 22 20.48 -1.50 0.59
C PHE A 22 20.27 -0.21 1.40
N ASP A 23 19.63 0.75 0.74
CA ASP A 23 19.10 1.92 1.40
C ASP A 23 18.34 1.41 2.63
N SER A 24 18.77 1.87 3.80
CA SER A 24 18.25 1.40 5.06
C SER A 24 16.81 1.88 5.15
N VAL A 25 15.88 1.10 4.59
CA VAL A 25 14.49 1.12 4.99
C VAL A 25 14.55 0.89 6.49
N VAL A 26 14.32 1.96 7.24
CA VAL A 26 14.01 1.83 8.66
C VAL A 26 12.68 1.09 8.70
N SER A 27 12.80 -0.23 8.76
CA SER A 27 11.79 -1.26 8.52
C SER A 27 10.66 -1.31 9.55
N GLY A 28 10.59 -0.34 10.46
CA GLY A 28 9.53 -0.23 11.45
C GLY A 28 8.33 0.64 11.03
N ARG A 29 8.51 1.57 10.07
CA ARG A 29 7.55 2.67 9.87
C ARG A 29 6.61 2.51 8.69
N ASP A 30 6.91 1.64 7.74
CA ASP A 30 6.08 1.47 6.56
C ASP A 30 5.38 0.11 6.60
N THR A 31 4.23 0.01 5.94
CA THR A 31 3.57 -1.27 5.70
C THR A 31 3.16 -1.37 4.24
N SER A 32 3.29 -2.56 3.68
CA SER A 32 2.89 -2.81 2.31
C SER A 32 1.39 -3.10 2.25
N VAL A 33 0.71 -2.55 1.24
CA VAL A 33 -0.66 -2.92 0.85
C VAL A 33 -0.59 -3.50 -0.56
N SER A 34 -1.16 -4.69 -0.74
CA SER A 34 -1.27 -5.35 -2.05
C SER A 34 -2.55 -4.90 -2.74
N ILE A 35 -2.46 -4.63 -4.05
CA ILE A 35 -3.56 -4.10 -4.84
C ILE A 35 -3.65 -4.88 -6.14
N HIS A 36 -4.79 -5.54 -6.30
CA HIS A 36 -5.17 -6.38 -7.42
C HIS A 36 -6.44 -5.82 -8.04
N SER A 37 -6.58 -5.99 -9.35
CA SER A 37 -7.83 -5.66 -10.03
C SER A 37 -8.23 -6.70 -11.06
N SER A 38 -9.54 -6.81 -11.27
CA SER A 38 -10.13 -7.49 -12.40
C SER A 38 -10.92 -6.47 -13.23
N PRO A 39 -10.56 -6.20 -14.49
CA PRO A 39 -9.41 -6.77 -15.20
C PRO A 39 -8.05 -6.24 -14.70
N SER A 40 -6.97 -6.95 -15.03
CA SER A 40 -5.59 -6.57 -14.66
C SER A 40 -5.09 -5.35 -15.43
N SER A 41 -3.89 -4.86 -15.06
CA SER A 41 -3.23 -3.70 -15.66
C SER A 41 -4.03 -2.41 -15.53
N ALA A 42 -4.69 -2.23 -14.38
CA ALA A 42 -5.35 -0.98 -14.02
C ALA A 42 -4.35 -0.03 -13.35
N GLN A 43 -4.47 1.26 -13.61
CA GLN A 43 -3.69 2.29 -12.95
C GLN A 43 -4.17 2.45 -11.51
N VAL A 44 -3.23 2.54 -10.59
CA VAL A 44 -3.47 2.75 -9.16
C VAL A 44 -2.85 4.06 -8.74
N LYS A 45 -3.62 4.88 -8.04
CA LYS A 45 -3.18 6.11 -7.39
C LYS A 45 -3.58 6.07 -5.93
N VAL A 46 -2.62 6.21 -5.02
CA VAL A 46 -2.89 6.27 -3.58
C VAL A 46 -2.66 7.68 -3.10
N SER A 47 -3.67 8.26 -2.46
CA SER A 47 -3.64 9.62 -1.90
C SER A 47 -3.81 9.59 -0.38
N ASN A 48 -3.23 10.59 0.30
CA ASN A 48 -3.45 10.81 1.72
C ASN A 48 -4.69 11.68 2.00
N GLU A 49 -5.00 11.91 3.27
CA GLU A 49 -6.12 12.76 3.72
C GLU A 49 -6.02 14.22 3.24
N LYS A 50 -4.85 14.69 2.81
CA LYS A 50 -4.63 16.03 2.23
C LYS A 50 -4.82 16.07 0.72
N GLY A 51 -5.14 14.93 0.09
CA GLY A 51 -5.25 14.80 -1.36
C GLY A 51 -3.91 14.66 -2.09
N GLU A 52 -2.79 14.61 -1.37
CA GLU A 52 -1.46 14.44 -1.95
C GLU A 52 -1.28 12.98 -2.39
N THR A 53 -0.73 12.79 -3.58
CA THR A 53 -0.42 11.45 -4.09
C THR A 53 0.84 10.92 -3.42
N VAL A 54 0.72 9.80 -2.72
CA VAL A 54 1.82 9.18 -1.97
C VAL A 54 2.39 7.95 -2.66
N ALA A 55 1.63 7.32 -3.57
CA ALA A 55 2.09 6.20 -4.37
C ALA A 55 1.29 6.09 -5.68
N THR A 56 1.93 5.55 -6.72
CA THR A 56 1.30 5.19 -7.99
C THR A 56 1.81 3.82 -8.46
N GLY A 57 1.03 3.13 -9.30
CA GLY A 57 1.42 1.83 -9.82
C GLY A 57 0.42 1.25 -10.82
N ILE A 58 0.67 0.02 -11.26
CA ILE A 58 -0.19 -0.73 -12.19
C ILE A 58 -0.47 -2.11 -11.56
N THR A 59 -1.73 -2.54 -11.54
CA THR A 59 -2.11 -3.82 -10.91
C THR A 59 -1.59 -5.05 -11.69
N PRO A 60 -1.13 -6.12 -11.00
CA PRO A 60 -0.99 -6.22 -9.54
C PRO A 60 0.19 -5.39 -9.01
N ALA A 61 -0.04 -4.60 -7.96
CA ALA A 61 0.95 -3.71 -7.37
C ALA A 61 1.04 -3.90 -5.85
N LYS A 62 2.23 -3.67 -5.29
CA LYS A 62 2.42 -3.48 -3.84
C LYS A 62 2.89 -2.07 -3.57
N VAL A 63 2.16 -1.35 -2.72
CA VAL A 63 2.49 0.03 -2.34
C VAL A 63 2.95 0.07 -0.90
N SER A 64 4.03 0.82 -0.63
CA SER A 64 4.54 1.03 0.74
C SER A 64 3.90 2.29 1.33
N LEU A 65 3.17 2.15 2.43
CA LEU A 65 2.44 3.25 3.08
C LEU A 65 3.02 3.53 4.46
N LYS A 66 3.21 4.81 4.77
CA LYS A 66 3.74 5.25 6.07
C LYS A 66 2.73 5.04 7.18
N ARG A 67 3.17 4.45 8.29
CA ARG A 67 2.42 4.33 9.55
C ARG A 67 2.67 5.58 10.40
N GLY A 68 1.86 5.77 11.45
CA GLY A 68 2.02 6.89 12.38
C GLY A 68 3.45 6.95 12.96
N ASN A 69 4.07 8.13 12.92
CA ASN A 69 5.48 8.30 13.31
C ASN A 69 5.62 9.02 14.66
N GLY A 70 5.72 8.24 15.73
CA GLY A 70 6.02 8.70 17.10
C GLY A 70 4.97 8.28 18.14
N PHE A 71 5.32 8.43 19.42
CA PHE A 71 4.50 8.03 20.57
C PHE A 71 3.04 8.46 20.40
N PHE A 72 2.15 7.46 20.33
CA PHE A 72 0.70 7.61 20.19
C PHE A 72 0.23 8.45 19.00
N LYS A 73 1.09 8.73 18.01
CA LYS A 73 0.65 9.45 16.82
C LYS A 73 -0.28 8.58 15.99
N LYS A 74 -1.41 9.17 15.60
CA LYS A 74 -2.37 8.52 14.72
C LYS A 74 -1.73 8.24 13.36
N ALA A 75 -1.91 7.02 12.85
CA ALA A 75 -1.53 6.73 11.48
C ALA A 75 -2.45 7.48 10.49
N PRO A 76 -1.92 7.94 9.35
CA PRO A 76 -2.72 8.63 8.33
C PRO A 76 -3.69 7.65 7.67
N ARG A 77 -4.81 8.16 7.17
CA ARG A 77 -5.69 7.40 6.27
C ARG A 77 -5.24 7.59 4.82
N TYR A 78 -5.48 6.58 4.01
CA TYR A 78 -5.20 6.61 2.58
C TYR A 78 -6.42 6.22 1.77
N THR A 79 -6.43 6.63 0.52
CA THR A 79 -7.45 6.30 -0.46
C THR A 79 -6.76 5.80 -1.71
N ALA A 80 -7.04 4.56 -2.10
CA ALA A 80 -6.59 3.98 -3.35
C ALA A 80 -7.67 4.18 -4.42
N THR A 81 -7.32 4.86 -5.50
CA THR A 81 -8.15 5.01 -6.69
C THR A 81 -7.59 4.12 -7.79
N ILE A 82 -8.44 3.24 -8.32
CA ILE A 82 -8.10 2.25 -9.35
C ILE A 82 -8.87 2.61 -10.61
N GLN A 83 -8.16 2.80 -11.72
CA GLN A 83 -8.73 3.27 -12.97
C GLN A 83 -8.24 2.43 -14.14
N LYS A 84 -9.14 2.14 -15.08
CA LYS A 84 -8.80 1.51 -16.34
C LYS A 84 -9.67 2.08 -17.46
N PRO A 85 -9.09 2.38 -18.64
CA PRO A 85 -9.88 2.83 -19.78
C PRO A 85 -11.02 1.86 -20.12
N GLY A 86 -12.23 2.38 -20.31
CA GLY A 86 -13.44 1.59 -20.56
C GLY A 86 -14.11 1.02 -19.31
N TYR A 87 -13.64 1.37 -18.11
CA TYR A 87 -14.21 0.92 -16.83
C TYR A 87 -14.40 2.10 -15.88
N GLU A 88 -15.41 2.00 -15.03
CA GLU A 88 -15.66 2.93 -13.93
C GLU A 88 -14.50 2.93 -12.93
N ALA A 89 -14.11 4.12 -12.47
CA ALA A 89 -13.08 4.28 -11.46
C ALA A 89 -13.58 3.76 -10.10
N ALA A 90 -12.82 2.86 -9.49
CA ALA A 90 -13.12 2.35 -8.15
C ALA A 90 -12.24 3.07 -7.12
N THR A 91 -12.81 3.36 -5.95
CA THR A 91 -12.09 3.99 -4.85
C THR A 91 -12.24 3.17 -3.58
N VAL A 92 -11.10 2.85 -2.95
CA VAL A 92 -11.04 2.01 -1.74
C VAL A 92 -10.33 2.77 -0.63
N ALA A 93 -11.00 2.91 0.51
CA ALA A 93 -10.41 3.53 1.69
C ALA A 93 -9.49 2.53 2.42
N ILE A 94 -8.25 2.94 2.66
CA ILE A 94 -7.25 2.20 3.43
C ILE A 94 -7.15 2.87 4.79
N VAL A 95 -7.70 2.22 5.81
CA VAL A 95 -7.83 2.80 7.15
C VAL A 95 -6.85 2.18 8.14
N PRO A 96 -6.24 2.98 9.02
CA PRO A 96 -5.41 2.46 10.08
C PRO A 96 -6.27 1.81 11.16
N LYS A 97 -5.87 0.62 11.60
CA LYS A 97 -6.44 -0.14 12.72
C LYS A 97 -5.35 -0.47 13.73
N VAL A 98 -5.73 -0.63 14.99
CA VAL A 98 -4.80 -1.10 16.03
C VAL A 98 -4.37 -2.52 15.68
N ASN A 99 -3.07 -2.76 15.78
CA ASN A 99 -2.47 -4.07 15.61
C ASN A 99 -2.75 -4.91 16.85
N PRO A 100 -3.45 -6.07 16.73
CA PRO A 100 -3.72 -6.93 17.88
C PRO A 100 -2.48 -7.39 18.64
N TRP A 101 -1.30 -7.40 18.00
CA TRP A 101 -0.04 -7.71 18.64
C TRP A 101 0.34 -6.76 19.78
N VAL A 102 -0.14 -5.51 19.74
CA VAL A 102 0.04 -4.54 20.83
C VAL A 102 -0.53 -5.08 22.14
N LEU A 103 -1.63 -5.84 22.08
CA LEU A 103 -2.21 -6.45 23.28
C LEU A 103 -1.28 -7.51 23.89
N GLY A 104 -0.52 -8.23 23.06
CA GLY A 104 0.53 -9.13 23.53
C GLY A 104 1.65 -8.40 24.28
N ASN A 105 2.09 -7.26 23.74
CA ASN A 105 3.12 -6.44 24.37
C ASN A 105 2.63 -5.76 25.66
N VAL A 106 1.34 -5.42 25.76
CA VAL A 106 0.71 -4.94 27.01
C VAL A 106 0.73 -6.03 28.08
N THR A 107 0.32 -7.25 27.73
CA THR A 107 0.15 -8.35 28.69
C THR A 107 1.48 -8.93 29.18
N LEU A 108 2.52 -8.91 28.34
CA LEU A 108 3.85 -9.44 28.69
C LEU A 108 4.84 -8.38 29.17
N GLY A 109 4.71 -7.12 28.72
CA GLY A 109 5.70 -6.05 28.94
C GLY A 109 5.15 -4.78 29.61
N GLY A 110 3.85 -4.70 29.91
CA GLY A 110 3.24 -3.56 30.59
C GLY A 110 3.35 -2.22 29.83
N VAL A 111 3.36 -1.11 30.58
CA VAL A 111 3.43 0.27 30.04
C VAL A 111 4.65 0.50 29.11
N PRO A 112 5.86 0.00 29.42
CA PRO A 112 7.00 0.11 28.50
C PRO A 112 6.78 -0.57 27.13
N GLY A 113 6.06 -1.69 27.08
CA GLY A 113 5.75 -2.40 25.84
C GLY A 113 4.90 -1.55 24.89
N VAL A 114 3.86 -0.90 25.41
CA VAL A 114 3.01 0.01 24.63
C VAL A 114 3.79 1.24 24.17
N ALA A 115 4.65 1.77 25.04
CA ALA A 115 5.48 2.92 24.73
C ALA A 115 6.40 2.61 23.52
N ALA A 116 7.08 1.46 23.53
CA ALA A 116 7.93 1.01 22.43
C ALA A 116 7.15 0.79 21.12
N ASP A 117 5.96 0.16 21.17
CA ASP A 117 5.12 -0.06 19.98
C ASP A 117 4.60 1.24 19.37
N SER A 118 4.27 2.20 20.23
CA SER A 118 3.79 3.51 19.82
C SER A 118 4.91 4.35 19.21
N ALA A 119 6.14 4.24 19.72
CA ALA A 119 7.31 4.94 19.19
C ALA A 119 7.69 4.44 17.79
N THR A 120 7.59 3.13 17.56
CA THR A 120 7.94 2.49 16.29
C THR A 120 6.83 2.57 15.24
N GLY A 121 5.57 2.78 15.65
CA GLY A 121 4.41 2.71 14.76
C GLY A 121 3.88 1.29 14.53
N ALA A 122 4.48 0.29 15.20
CA ALA A 122 4.05 -1.10 15.21
C ALA A 122 2.59 -1.28 15.70
N MET A 123 2.09 -0.27 16.42
CA MET A 123 0.70 -0.18 16.85
C MET A 123 -0.33 -0.12 15.73
N TRP A 124 0.00 0.38 14.54
CA TRP A 124 -0.99 0.64 13.48
C TRP A 124 -0.86 -0.30 12.29
N ARG A 125 -1.84 -1.12 11.94
CA ARG A 125 -1.88 -1.85 10.66
C ARG A 125 -2.89 -1.20 9.72
N TYR A 126 -2.70 -1.32 8.41
CA TYR A 126 -3.72 -0.90 7.45
C TYR A 126 -4.76 -1.99 7.20
N SER A 127 -5.99 -1.57 6.94
CA SER A 127 -7.09 -2.45 6.57
C SER A 127 -7.93 -1.74 5.49
N PRO A 128 -8.18 -2.39 4.35
CA PRO A 128 -7.55 -3.66 3.92
C PRO A 128 -6.03 -3.50 3.70
N ASP A 129 -5.29 -4.58 3.95
CA ASP A 129 -3.87 -4.77 3.57
C ASP A 129 -3.72 -5.54 2.24
N ASP A 130 -4.79 -6.17 1.78
CA ASP A 130 -4.94 -6.73 0.44
C ASP A 130 -6.26 -6.27 -0.20
N ILE A 131 -6.16 -5.57 -1.33
CA ILE A 131 -7.29 -5.01 -2.08
C ILE A 131 -7.46 -5.84 -3.35
N ASN A 132 -8.62 -6.47 -3.50
CA ASN A 132 -9.03 -7.15 -4.72
C ASN A 132 -10.26 -6.44 -5.29
N GLN A 133 -10.06 -5.64 -6.32
CA GLN A 133 -11.13 -4.81 -6.88
C GLN A 133 -11.59 -5.28 -8.26
N SER A 134 -12.87 -5.62 -8.39
CA SER A 134 -13.50 -5.79 -9.71
C SER A 134 -13.96 -4.42 -10.21
N LEU A 135 -13.61 -4.08 -11.45
CA LEU A 135 -14.05 -2.85 -12.11
C LEU A 135 -15.26 -3.14 -13.00
N THR A 136 -16.23 -2.23 -12.98
CA THR A 136 -17.41 -2.30 -13.82
C THR A 136 -17.11 -1.67 -15.18
N PRO A 137 -17.34 -2.35 -16.31
CA PRO A 137 -17.24 -1.72 -17.63
C PRO A 137 -18.21 -0.54 -17.73
N TYR A 138 -17.82 0.52 -18.45
CA TYR A 138 -18.76 1.58 -18.77
C TYR A 138 -19.90 1.04 -19.64
N ASN A 139 -21.12 1.25 -19.18
CA ASN A 139 -22.34 0.96 -19.92
C ASN A 139 -22.59 2.10 -20.93
N ASN A 140 -22.39 1.82 -22.23
CA ASN A 140 -22.68 2.78 -23.30
C ASN A 140 -24.18 2.89 -23.65
N GLU A 141 -25.05 1.98 -23.18
CA GLU A 141 -26.50 2.01 -23.42
C GLU A 141 -27.23 3.09 -22.60
N LEU A 142 -26.68 3.50 -21.46
CA LEU A 142 -27.21 4.63 -20.68
C LEU A 142 -26.92 5.97 -21.39
N TYR A 143 -25.74 6.12 -21.99
CA TYR A 143 -25.40 7.29 -22.78
C TYR A 143 -26.25 7.39 -24.06
N SER A 144 -26.57 6.27 -24.72
CA SER A 144 -27.40 6.30 -25.93
C SER A 144 -28.89 6.59 -25.66
N LYS A 145 -29.44 6.13 -24.52
CA LYS A 145 -30.85 6.36 -24.18
C LYS A 145 -31.12 7.79 -23.67
N THR A 146 -30.18 8.38 -22.92
CA THR A 146 -30.34 9.75 -22.44
C THR A 146 -30.36 10.75 -23.59
N ASP A 147 -29.46 10.65 -24.58
CA ASP A 147 -29.47 11.55 -25.75
C ASP A 147 -30.73 11.39 -26.61
N GLN A 148 -31.19 10.16 -26.86
CA GLN A 148 -32.41 9.92 -27.66
C GLN A 148 -33.66 10.48 -26.98
N SER A 149 -33.79 10.35 -25.66
CA SER A 149 -34.94 10.87 -24.90
C SER A 149 -35.00 12.41 -24.85
N GLN A 150 -33.84 13.07 -24.89
CA GLN A 150 -33.75 14.53 -24.93
C GLN A 150 -34.11 15.07 -26.33
N LEU A 151 -33.75 14.35 -27.39
CA LEU A 151 -34.12 14.71 -28.76
C LEU A 151 -35.63 14.56 -29.01
N GLU A 152 -36.27 13.49 -28.52
CA GLU A 152 -37.74 13.33 -28.58
C GLU A 152 -38.49 14.38 -27.74
N GLN A 153 -37.95 14.78 -26.58
CA GLN A 153 -38.56 15.85 -25.77
C GLN A 153 -38.45 17.23 -26.42
N THR A 154 -37.36 17.53 -27.13
CA THR A 154 -37.22 18.81 -27.86
C THR A 154 -38.09 18.90 -29.10
N ALA A 155 -38.48 17.76 -29.70
CA ALA A 155 -39.36 17.71 -30.86
C ALA A 155 -40.86 17.91 -30.50
N TYR A 156 -41.23 17.84 -29.22
CA TYR A 156 -42.61 17.96 -28.75
C TYR A 156 -42.98 19.37 -28.25
N VAL A 157 -42.02 20.32 -28.23
CA VAL A 157 -42.21 21.69 -27.72
C VAL A 157 -42.38 22.72 -28.85
N SER A 158 -42.53 22.26 -30.11
CA SER A 158 -42.59 23.12 -31.30
C SER A 158 -43.93 23.05 -32.06
N ASP A 159 -45.05 23.20 -31.36
CA ASP A 159 -46.38 23.55 -31.93
C ASP A 159 -47.08 24.58 -31.02
#